data_AF-A0A2J8MI93-F1
#
_entry.id   AF-A0A2J8MI93-F1
#
_cell.length_a   1.000
_cell.length_b   1.000
_cell.length_c   1.000
_cell.angle_alpha   90.00
_cell.angle_beta   90.00
_cell.angle_gamma   90.00
#
_symmetry.space_group_name_H-M   'P 1'
#
loop_
_entity.id
_entity.type
_entity.pdbx_description
1 polymer ?
#
loop_
_entity_poly.entity_id
_entity_poly.type
_entity_poly.pdbx_seq_one_letter_code
_entity_poly.pdbx_strand_id
1 'polypeptide(L)'
;MTTYLEFIQQNEERDGVRFSWNVWPSSRLEATRMVVPVAALFTPLKERPDLPPIQYEPVLCSRTTCRAVLNPLCLFSTQKLEFYE
;
A
#
# COMPACT_ATOMS: atom_id res chain seq x y z
N MET A 1 5.17 12.96 -18.60
CA MET A 1 6.16 12.25 -17.75
C MET A 1 5.92 12.71 -16.33
N THR A 2 5.59 11.80 -15.42
CA THR A 2 5.43 12.13 -14.00
C THR A 2 6.81 12.31 -13.39
N THR A 3 7.05 13.43 -12.74
CA THR A 3 8.31 13.71 -12.05
C THR A 3 8.35 13.00 -10.70
N TYR A 4 9.54 12.82 -10.12
CA TYR A 4 9.68 12.28 -8.76
C TYR A 4 8.99 13.17 -7.71
N LEU A 5 8.95 14.49 -7.91
CA LEU A 5 8.29 15.42 -7.01
C LEU A 5 6.76 15.22 -7.03
N GLU A 6 6.18 15.13 -8.22
CA GLU A 6 4.76 14.84 -8.40
C GLU A 6 4.39 13.48 -7.80
N PHE A 7 5.24 12.46 -7.99
CA PHE A 7 5.03 11.15 -7.37
C PHE A 7 4.95 11.25 -5.85
N ILE A 8 5.87 11.96 -5.20
CA ILE A 8 5.87 12.10 -3.74
C ILE A 8 4.61 12.83 -3.26
N GLN A 9 4.26 13.94 -3.91
CA GLN A 9 3.07 14.74 -3.55
C GLN A 9 1.78 13.91 -3.69
N GLN A 10 1.63 13.19 -4.80
CA GLN A 10 0.45 12.36 -5.05
C GLN A 10 0.31 11.22 -4.03
N ASN A 11 1.40 10.59 -3.60
CA ASN A 11 1.30 9.52 -2.57
C ASN A 11 1.01 10.10 -1.17
N GLU A 12 1.52 11.29 -0.85
CA GLU A 12 1.23 11.95 0.43
C GLU A 12 -0.23 12.45 0.50
N GLU A 13 -0.76 12.94 -0.62
CA GLU A 13 -2.19 13.28 -0.77
C GLU A 13 -3.06 12.02 -0.78
N ARG A 14 -2.62 10.96 -1.49
CA ARG A 14 -3.43 9.76 -1.68
C ARG A 14 -3.51 8.86 -0.45
N ASP A 15 -2.35 8.55 0.14
CA ASP A 15 -2.25 7.52 1.17
C ASP A 15 -1.79 8.08 2.52
N GLY A 16 -1.56 9.40 2.60
CA GLY A 16 -1.07 10.04 3.83
C GLY A 16 0.33 9.57 4.22
N VAL A 17 1.15 9.12 3.25
CA VAL A 17 2.46 8.51 3.49
C VAL A 17 3.58 9.23 2.74
N ARG A 18 4.72 9.40 3.42
CA ARG A 18 5.96 9.89 2.81
C ARG A 18 7.15 9.11 3.30
N PHE A 19 7.87 8.48 2.38
CA PHE A 19 9.06 7.68 2.69
C PHE A 19 10.35 8.48 2.61
N SER A 20 11.34 8.08 3.41
CA SER A 20 12.74 8.49 3.22
C SER A 20 13.29 7.99 1.88
N TRP A 21 12.85 6.81 1.43
CA TRP A 21 13.24 6.18 0.18
C TRP A 21 12.02 5.56 -0.53
N ASN A 22 11.72 6.02 -1.75
CA ASN A 22 10.62 5.50 -2.58
C ASN A 22 11.04 4.33 -3.50
N VAL A 23 12.34 3.98 -3.50
CA VAL A 23 12.89 2.78 -4.11
C VAL A 23 13.76 2.10 -3.06
N TRP A 24 13.50 0.82 -2.81
CA TRP A 24 14.12 0.08 -1.73
C TRP A 24 15.34 -0.72 -2.20
N PRO A 25 16.31 -0.99 -1.31
CA PRO A 25 17.44 -1.85 -1.63
C PRO A 25 16.94 -3.26 -1.98
N SER A 26 17.55 -3.86 -3.00
CA SER A 26 17.17 -5.21 -3.48
C SER A 26 17.92 -6.32 -2.75
N SER A 27 18.98 -5.96 -2.00
CA SER A 27 19.83 -6.90 -1.29
C SER A 27 20.09 -6.47 0.16
N ARG A 28 20.40 -7.46 1.00
CA ARG A 28 20.77 -7.24 2.41
C ARG A 28 22.02 -6.36 2.55
N LEU A 29 22.99 -6.50 1.64
CA LEU A 29 24.22 -5.71 1.67
C LEU A 29 23.94 -4.23 1.37
N GLU A 30 23.13 -3.94 0.36
CA GLU A 30 22.68 -2.57 0.05
C GLU A 30 21.91 -1.97 1.23
N ALA A 31 20.97 -2.73 1.81
CA ALA A 31 20.18 -2.28 2.96
C ALA A 31 21.06 -1.91 4.16
N THR A 32 22.12 -2.68 4.43
CA THR A 32 23.02 -2.42 5.58
C THR A 32 23.89 -1.18 5.36
N ARG A 33 24.10 -0.76 4.11
CA ARG A 33 24.89 0.43 3.75
C ARG A 33 24.07 1.71 3.72
N MET A 34 22.74 1.63 3.89
CA MET A 34 21.88 2.81 3.90
C MET A 34 22.11 3.63 5.18
N VAL A 35 22.58 4.87 5.02
CA VAL A 35 22.81 5.78 6.15
C VAL A 35 21.49 6.22 6.78
N VAL A 36 20.49 6.52 5.94
CA VAL A 36 19.13 6.83 6.38
C VAL A 36 18.28 5.57 6.24
N PRO A 37 17.59 5.11 7.29
CA PRO A 37 16.77 3.90 7.21
C PRO A 37 15.57 4.10 6.27
N VAL A 38 15.03 3.00 5.75
CA VAL A 38 13.70 3.00 5.12
C VAL A 38 12.68 3.25 6.23
N ALA A 39 12.05 4.42 6.20
CA ALA A 39 11.09 4.88 7.18
C ALA A 39 10.00 5.69 6.49
N ALA A 40 8.84 5.82 7.15
CA ALA A 40 7.70 6.57 6.65
C ALA A 40 7.15 7.53 7.70
N LEU A 41 6.75 8.72 7.25
CA LEU A 41 5.81 9.57 7.97
C LEU A 41 4.40 9.15 7.53
N PHE A 42 3.55 8.78 8.48
CA PHE A 42 2.22 8.24 8.21
C PHE A 42 1.15 9.04 8.95
N THR A 43 0.15 9.53 8.20
CA THR A 43 -1.01 10.25 8.71
C THR A 43 -2.26 9.37 8.54
N PRO A 44 -2.60 8.53 9.54
CA PRO A 44 -3.65 7.52 9.39
C PRO A 44 -5.03 8.09 9.10
N LEU A 45 -5.34 9.28 9.63
CA LEU A 45 -6.61 9.98 9.43
C LEU A 45 -6.44 11.19 8.51
N LYS A 46 -5.65 11.04 7.44
CA LYS A 46 -5.54 12.07 6.39
C LYS A 46 -6.94 12.30 5.80
N GLU A 47 -7.40 13.56 5.80
CA GLU A 47 -8.72 13.90 5.29
C GLU A 47 -8.82 13.60 3.79
N ARG A 48 -9.83 12.81 3.41
CA ARG A 48 -10.12 12.41 2.03
C ARG A 48 -11.61 12.55 1.73
N PRO A 49 -12.07 13.79 1.47
CA PRO A 49 -13.49 14.06 1.22
C PRO A 49 -13.99 13.41 -0.08
N ASP A 50 -13.08 12.98 -0.95
CA ASP A 50 -13.37 12.31 -2.22
C ASP A 50 -13.74 10.82 -2.09
N LEU A 51 -13.51 10.21 -0.92
CA LEU A 51 -13.79 8.78 -0.70
C LEU A 51 -15.04 8.57 0.17
N PRO A 52 -16.01 7.75 -0.27
CA PRO A 52 -17.16 7.42 0.56
C PRO A 52 -16.79 6.42 1.66
N PRO A 53 -17.47 6.45 2.82
CA PRO A 53 -17.31 5.42 3.83
C PRO A 53 -17.84 4.08 3.32
N ILE A 54 -17.06 3.03 3.53
CA ILE A 54 -17.41 1.66 3.16
C ILE A 54 -18.22 1.00 4.29
N GLN A 55 -19.42 0.52 3.99
CA GLN A 55 -20.39 0.02 4.97
C GLN A 55 -20.41 -1.52 5.11
N TYR A 56 -19.29 -2.18 4.88
CA TYR A 56 -19.16 -3.62 5.05
C TYR A 56 -17.88 -3.98 5.81
N GLU A 57 -17.87 -5.15 6.44
CA GLU A 57 -16.72 -5.66 7.17
C GLU A 57 -15.54 -5.95 6.22
N PRO A 58 -14.29 -5.60 6.59
CA PRO A 58 -13.14 -5.80 5.72
C PRO A 58 -12.96 -7.29 5.39
N VAL A 59 -12.77 -7.58 4.10
CA VAL A 59 -12.46 -8.94 3.63
C VAL A 59 -11.02 -9.26 4.02
N LEU A 60 -10.82 -10.31 4.82
CA LEU A 60 -9.52 -10.71 5.34
C LEU A 60 -8.98 -11.95 4.62
N CYS A 61 -7.65 -12.00 4.46
CA CYS A 61 -6.97 -13.21 4.03
C CYS A 61 -7.29 -14.38 4.99
N SER A 62 -7.71 -15.52 4.43
CA SER A 62 -8.10 -16.71 5.19
C SER A 62 -6.94 -17.41 5.91
N ARG A 63 -5.69 -17.15 5.49
CA ARG A 63 -4.50 -17.66 6.19
C ARG A 63 -4.39 -17.02 7.57
N THR A 64 -4.41 -17.86 8.61
CA THR A 64 -4.41 -17.47 10.03
C THR A 64 -3.22 -16.60 10.44
N THR A 65 -2.04 -16.85 9.87
CA THR A 65 -0.82 -16.05 10.14
C THR A 65 -0.73 -14.75 9.35
N CYS A 66 -1.65 -14.51 8.39
CA CYS A 66 -1.62 -13.34 7.52
C CYS A 66 -2.69 -12.32 7.90
N ARG A 67 -3.98 -12.68 7.76
CA ARG A 67 -5.13 -11.82 8.11
C ARG A 67 -5.11 -10.41 7.47
N ALA A 68 -4.33 -10.19 6.41
CA ALA A 68 -4.27 -8.91 5.71
C ALA A 68 -5.62 -8.58 5.05
N VAL A 69 -5.92 -7.29 4.94
CA VAL A 69 -7.14 -6.78 4.30
C VAL A 69 -7.00 -6.82 2.78
N LEU A 70 -8.07 -7.22 2.09
CA LEU A 70 -8.16 -7.16 0.62
C LEU A 70 -7.85 -5.75 0.13
N ASN A 71 -6.93 -5.62 -0.82
CA ASN A 71 -6.50 -4.34 -1.37
C ASN A 71 -6.15 -4.47 -2.87
N PRO A 72 -5.97 -3.35 -3.61
CA PRO A 72 -5.75 -3.37 -5.06
C PRO A 72 -4.51 -4.13 -5.55
N LEU A 73 -3.57 -4.48 -4.66
CA LEU A 73 -2.38 -5.27 -5.01
C LEU A 73 -2.65 -6.78 -5.02
N CYS A 74 -3.84 -7.22 -4.59
CA CYS A 74 -4.23 -8.62 -4.65
C CYS A 74 -4.49 -9.04 -6.10
N LEU A 75 -3.81 -10.10 -6.54
CA LEU A 75 -4.10 -10.74 -7.82
C LEU A 75 -5.47 -11.42 -7.75
N PHE A 76 -6.40 -11.00 -8.60
CA PHE A 76 -7.73 -11.58 -8.70
C PHE A 76 -7.82 -12.52 -9.90
N SER A 77 -8.54 -13.63 -9.75
CA SER A 77 -8.88 -14.55 -10.84
C SER A 77 -10.39 -14.71 -10.89
N THR A 78 -11.01 -14.24 -11.98
CA THR A 78 -12.45 -14.34 -12.24
C THR A 78 -12.91 -15.79 -12.45
N GLN A 79 -12.01 -16.70 -12.88
CA GLN A 79 -12.33 -18.09 -13.21
C GLN A 79 -12.84 -18.93 -12.02
N LYS A 80 -12.61 -18.49 -10.77
CA LYS A 80 -13.12 -19.19 -9.58
C LYS A 80 -14.54 -18.79 -9.18
N LEU A 81 -15.12 -17.74 -9.77
CA LEU A 81 -16.50 -17.34 -9.48
C LEU A 81 -17.52 -18.24 -10.19
N GLU A 82 -17.20 -18.78 -11.37
CA GLU A 82 -18.07 -19.69 -12.13
C GLU A 82 -18.25 -21.08 -11.49
N PHE A 83 -17.42 -21.45 -10.50
CA PHE A 83 -17.56 -22.72 -9.76
C PHE A 83 -18.43 -22.61 -8.50
N TYR A 84 -18.90 -21.39 -8.17
CA TYR A 84 -19.81 -21.12 -7.07
C TYR A 84 -21.22 -20.73 -7.53
N GLU A 85 -21.54 -20.94 -8.83
CA GLU A 85 -22.91 -21.01 -9.36
C GLU A 85 -23.32 -22.46 -9.66
#